data_AF-A0AAW7IYW8-F1
#
_entry.id   AF-A0AAW7IYW8-F1
#
_cell.length_a   1.000
_cell.length_b   1.000
_cell.length_c   1.000
_cell.angle_alpha   90.00
_cell.angle_beta   90.00
_cell.angle_gamma   90.00
#
_symmetry.space_group_name_H-M   'P 1'
#
loop_
_entity.id
_entity.type
_entity.pdbx_description
1 polymer ?
#
loop_
_entity_poly.entity_id
_entity_poly.type
_entity_poly.pdbx_seq_one_letter_code
_entity_poly.pdbx_strand_id
1 'polypeptide(L)'
;MTQIEAFVDSVYQNVGGNKKEIQELKAEMKSHLLEAVYELKLEGKTEQEAIEIAIDRFGGEKEIRSIVAQLFRAQKTFIKWVLYLAVASLIISLSTFVIHRQNAESDANQISDVATDIRTLLGSKTSITPQTGKEIERLVKDTDFISSVKIYNVRELKESDYKNYDRGIFEYVEHIDPDYQYHRSVWAPDWLKPRFFPYGNGDDQWLVNMEERYFNMPTMAILFAGVAIYWTLFSIWAIINAYHHRRLHIGWILAFTLFNLLGYLIYYLFGKRNDYKLT
;
A
#
# COMPACT_ATOMS: atom_id res chain seq x y z
N MET A 1 -7.17 -53.42 -11.87
CA MET A 1 -6.47 -52.19 -12.32
C MET A 1 -7.37 -51.19 -13.08
N THR A 2 -8.10 -51.61 -14.13
CA THR A 2 -8.92 -50.71 -14.99
C THR A 2 -10.03 -49.94 -14.26
N GLN A 3 -10.58 -50.50 -13.17
CA GLN A 3 -11.58 -49.82 -12.33
C GLN A 3 -11.02 -48.59 -11.60
N ILE A 4 -9.77 -48.63 -11.14
CA ILE A 4 -9.12 -47.48 -10.49
C ILE A 4 -8.95 -46.34 -11.49
N GLU A 5 -8.56 -46.66 -12.73
CA GLU A 5 -8.41 -45.64 -13.77
C GLU A 5 -9.75 -45.00 -14.12
N ALA A 6 -10.81 -45.81 -14.26
CA ALA A 6 -12.15 -45.30 -14.51
C ALA A 6 -12.66 -44.40 -13.36
N PHE A 7 -12.40 -44.78 -12.11
CA PHE A 7 -12.73 -43.98 -10.92
C PHE A 7 -11.96 -42.65 -10.90
N VAL A 8 -10.64 -42.69 -11.12
CA VAL A 8 -9.82 -41.47 -11.17
C VAL A 8 -10.30 -40.56 -12.31
N ASP A 9 -10.62 -41.11 -13.48
CA ASP A 9 -11.14 -40.31 -14.58
C ASP A 9 -12.51 -39.69 -14.31
N SER A 10 -13.41 -40.42 -13.63
CA SER A 10 -14.75 -39.92 -13.27
C SER A 10 -14.69 -38.81 -12.21
N VAL A 11 -13.79 -38.91 -11.23
CA VAL A 11 -13.54 -37.89 -10.20
C VAL A 11 -13.14 -36.55 -10.80
N TYR A 12 -12.27 -36.55 -11.80
CA TYR A 12 -11.79 -35.32 -12.45
C TYR A 12 -12.63 -34.92 -13.67
N GLN A 13 -13.73 -35.61 -13.95
CA GLN A 13 -14.58 -35.34 -15.10
C GLN A 13 -15.23 -33.95 -14.99
N ASN A 14 -15.04 -33.13 -16.02
CA ASN A 14 -15.51 -31.74 -16.11
C ASN A 14 -14.91 -30.79 -15.08
N VAL A 15 -13.80 -31.15 -14.44
CA VAL A 15 -13.07 -30.23 -13.56
C VAL A 15 -12.39 -29.17 -14.43
N GLY A 16 -12.72 -27.90 -14.16
CA GLY A 16 -12.07 -26.77 -14.80
C GLY A 16 -10.73 -26.49 -14.15
N GLY A 17 -9.66 -26.33 -14.93
CA GLY A 17 -8.33 -26.12 -14.39
C GLY A 17 -7.24 -26.31 -15.43
N ASN A 18 -5.98 -26.30 -14.99
CA ASN A 18 -4.86 -26.60 -15.86
C ASN A 18 -4.83 -28.09 -16.20
N LYS A 19 -4.79 -28.44 -17.49
CA LYS A 19 -4.76 -29.86 -17.91
C LYS A 19 -3.59 -30.65 -17.33
N LYS A 20 -2.43 -30.04 -17.08
CA LYS A 20 -1.30 -30.74 -16.43
C LYS A 20 -1.57 -31.03 -14.98
N GLU A 21 -1.97 -30.01 -14.24
CA GLU A 21 -2.20 -30.11 -12.80
C GLU A 21 -3.26 -31.18 -12.52
N ILE A 22 -4.30 -31.21 -13.36
CA ILE A 22 -5.28 -32.30 -13.36
C ILE A 22 -4.61 -33.66 -13.58
N GLN A 23 -3.67 -33.80 -14.52
CA GLN A 23 -2.97 -35.06 -14.79
C GLN A 23 -1.99 -35.47 -13.67
N GLU A 24 -1.29 -34.51 -13.05
CA GLU A 24 -0.40 -34.74 -11.91
C GLU A 24 -1.20 -35.22 -10.70
N LEU A 25 -2.31 -34.55 -10.38
CA LEU A 25 -3.21 -34.97 -9.30
C LEU A 25 -3.90 -36.31 -9.60
N LYS A 26 -4.27 -36.58 -10.87
CA LYS A 26 -4.76 -37.91 -11.29
C LYS A 26 -3.71 -39.00 -11.04
N ALA A 27 -2.46 -38.74 -11.38
CA ALA A 27 -1.37 -39.69 -11.18
C ALA A 27 -1.11 -39.95 -9.69
N GLU A 28 -1.11 -38.89 -8.87
CA GLU A 28 -0.97 -38.97 -7.41
C GLU A 28 -2.12 -39.78 -6.78
N MET A 29 -3.37 -39.44 -7.11
CA MET A 29 -4.55 -40.19 -6.63
C MET A 29 -4.49 -41.66 -7.05
N LYS A 30 -4.15 -41.93 -8.32
CA LYS A 30 -3.98 -43.30 -8.82
C LYS A 30 -2.90 -44.06 -8.04
N SER A 31 -1.78 -43.40 -7.74
CA SER A 31 -0.69 -44.01 -6.96
C SER A 31 -1.16 -44.44 -5.58
N HIS A 32 -1.84 -43.55 -4.85
CA HIS A 32 -2.35 -43.84 -3.51
C HIS A 32 -3.43 -44.93 -3.50
N LEU A 33 -4.33 -44.94 -4.49
CA LEU A 33 -5.32 -46.01 -4.62
C LEU A 33 -4.67 -47.36 -4.91
N LEU A 34 -3.62 -47.40 -5.74
CA LEU A 34 -2.88 -48.63 -6.03
C LEU A 34 -2.12 -49.14 -4.81
N GLU A 35 -1.53 -48.25 -4.02
CA GLU A 35 -0.86 -48.57 -2.76
C GLU A 35 -1.85 -49.16 -1.75
N ALA A 36 -3.00 -48.51 -1.55
CA ALA A 36 -4.06 -49.01 -0.66
C ALA A 36 -4.60 -50.39 -1.10
N VAL A 37 -4.77 -50.61 -2.40
CA VAL A 37 -5.18 -51.92 -2.93
C VAL A 37 -4.11 -52.98 -2.68
N TYR A 38 -2.83 -52.62 -2.82
CA TYR A 38 -1.73 -53.55 -2.56
C TYR A 38 -1.71 -53.98 -1.08
N GLU A 39 -1.86 -53.04 -0.15
CA GLU A 39 -1.93 -53.31 1.30
C GLU A 39 -3.11 -54.25 1.63
N LEU A 40 -4.30 -53.96 1.10
CA LEU A 40 -5.50 -54.80 1.30
C LEU A 40 -5.32 -56.22 0.76
N LYS A 41 -4.61 -56.37 -0.36
CA LYS A 41 -4.26 -57.70 -0.90
C LYS A 41 -3.30 -58.46 0.03
N LEU A 42 -2.37 -57.77 0.70
CA LEU A 42 -1.50 -58.38 1.71
C LEU A 42 -2.27 -58.80 2.97
N GLU A 43 -3.35 -58.10 3.31
CA GLU A 43 -4.28 -58.47 4.39
C GLU A 43 -5.21 -59.65 4.04
N GLY A 44 -5.06 -60.23 2.84
CA GLY A 44 -5.82 -61.39 2.39
C GLY A 44 -7.13 -61.08 1.68
N LYS A 45 -7.38 -59.81 1.31
CA LYS A 45 -8.54 -59.44 0.48
C LYS A 45 -8.34 -59.85 -0.97
N THR A 46 -9.43 -60.24 -1.63
CA THR A 46 -9.41 -60.43 -3.09
C THR A 46 -9.17 -59.09 -3.80
N GLU A 47 -8.67 -59.11 -5.04
CA GLU A 47 -8.38 -57.85 -5.76
C GLU A 47 -9.62 -56.96 -5.94
N GLN A 48 -10.79 -57.57 -6.16
CA GLN A 48 -12.03 -56.86 -6.39
C GLN A 48 -12.56 -56.22 -5.10
N GLU A 49 -12.54 -56.97 -3.99
CA GLU A 49 -12.84 -56.43 -2.66
C GLU A 49 -11.85 -55.35 -2.24
N ALA A 50 -10.55 -55.53 -2.53
CA ALA A 50 -9.52 -54.54 -2.23
C ALA A 50 -9.76 -53.22 -2.98
N ILE A 51 -10.15 -53.27 -4.25
CA ILE A 51 -10.48 -52.07 -5.04
C ILE A 51 -11.70 -51.35 -4.48
N GLU A 52 -12.79 -52.08 -4.18
CA GLU A 52 -14.00 -51.49 -3.61
C GLU A 52 -13.72 -50.84 -2.26
N ILE A 53 -13.02 -51.55 -1.37
CA ILE A 53 -12.64 -51.03 -0.06
C ILE A 53 -11.73 -49.81 -0.20
N ALA A 54 -10.76 -49.83 -1.13
CA ALA A 54 -9.87 -48.70 -1.35
C ALA A 54 -10.62 -47.45 -1.83
N ILE A 55 -11.55 -47.58 -2.78
CA ILE A 55 -12.38 -46.48 -3.28
C ILE A 55 -13.31 -45.93 -2.20
N ASP A 56 -13.94 -46.82 -1.43
CA ASP A 56 -14.84 -46.44 -0.34
C ASP A 56 -14.09 -45.71 0.78
N ARG A 57 -12.92 -46.23 1.19
CA ARG A 57 -12.02 -45.56 2.15
C ARG A 57 -11.52 -44.21 1.64
N PHE A 58 -11.39 -44.04 0.33
CA PHE A 58 -11.01 -42.77 -0.28
C PHE A 58 -12.16 -41.75 -0.25
N GLY A 59 -13.40 -42.15 0.04
CA GLY A 59 -14.58 -41.28 0.11
C GLY A 59 -15.59 -41.47 -1.03
N GLY A 60 -15.35 -42.41 -1.95
CA GLY A 60 -16.25 -42.68 -3.07
C GLY A 60 -16.35 -41.56 -4.13
N GLU A 61 -17.00 -41.86 -5.26
CA GLU A 61 -16.87 -41.01 -6.46
C GLU A 61 -17.53 -39.63 -6.28
N LYS A 62 -18.76 -39.59 -5.75
CA LYS A 62 -19.56 -38.36 -5.66
C LYS A 62 -18.92 -37.33 -4.74
N GLU A 63 -18.45 -37.76 -3.58
CA GLU A 63 -17.87 -36.88 -2.57
C GLU A 63 -16.52 -36.35 -3.03
N ILE A 64 -15.64 -37.23 -3.51
CA ILE A 64 -14.31 -36.82 -3.98
C ILE A 64 -14.41 -35.93 -5.22
N ARG A 65 -15.32 -36.22 -6.16
CA ARG A 65 -15.58 -35.32 -7.30
C ARG A 65 -15.99 -33.92 -6.85
N SER A 66 -16.84 -33.81 -5.83
CA SER A 66 -17.26 -32.52 -5.28
C SER A 66 -16.08 -31.76 -4.67
N ILE A 67 -15.26 -32.45 -3.86
CA ILE A 67 -14.08 -31.87 -3.21
C ILE A 67 -13.07 -31.37 -4.24
N VAL A 68 -12.74 -32.19 -5.25
CA VAL A 68 -11.81 -31.81 -6.32
C VAL A 68 -12.34 -30.59 -7.09
N ALA A 69 -13.62 -30.58 -7.45
CA ALA A 69 -14.22 -29.44 -8.14
C ALA A 69 -14.17 -28.14 -7.31
N GLN A 70 -14.39 -28.24 -5.99
CA GLN A 70 -14.28 -27.09 -5.08
C GLN A 70 -12.83 -26.60 -4.95
N LEU A 71 -11.86 -27.51 -4.84
CA LEU A 71 -10.43 -27.19 -4.75
C LEU A 71 -9.96 -26.33 -5.92
N PHE A 72 -10.24 -26.76 -7.16
CA PHE A 72 -9.84 -26.00 -8.36
C PHE A 72 -10.54 -24.65 -8.48
N ARG A 73 -11.83 -24.56 -8.06
CA ARG A 73 -12.55 -23.28 -8.01
C ARG A 73 -11.92 -22.34 -6.98
N ALA A 74 -11.57 -22.85 -5.80
CA ALA A 74 -10.94 -22.09 -4.74
C ALA A 74 -9.56 -21.56 -5.17
N GLN A 75 -8.70 -22.40 -5.76
CA GLN A 75 -7.41 -21.97 -6.31
C GLN A 75 -7.55 -20.85 -7.35
N LYS A 76 -8.45 -21.00 -8.32
CA LYS A 76 -8.67 -19.98 -9.36
C LYS A 76 -9.16 -18.66 -8.78
N THR A 77 -10.01 -18.73 -7.77
CA THR A 77 -10.54 -17.56 -7.06
C THR A 77 -9.45 -16.88 -6.26
N PHE A 78 -8.66 -17.67 -5.51
CA PHE A 78 -7.53 -17.20 -4.72
C PHE A 78 -6.53 -16.39 -5.57
N ILE A 79 -6.10 -16.92 -6.72
CA ILE A 79 -5.14 -16.24 -7.61
C ILE A 79 -5.67 -14.86 -8.05
N LYS A 80 -6.97 -14.77 -8.41
CA LYS A 80 -7.57 -13.48 -8.80
C LYS A 80 -7.60 -12.50 -7.63
N TRP A 81 -7.98 -12.96 -6.45
CA TRP A 81 -8.01 -12.11 -5.26
C TRP A 81 -6.63 -11.59 -4.86
N VAL A 82 -5.58 -12.40 -5.00
CA VAL A 82 -4.19 -11.96 -4.77
C VAL A 82 -3.84 -10.79 -5.69
N LEU A 83 -4.20 -10.85 -6.97
CA LEU A 83 -3.95 -9.76 -7.91
C LEU A 83 -4.78 -8.51 -7.58
N TYR A 84 -6.07 -8.67 -7.28
CA TYR A 84 -6.93 -7.54 -6.94
C TYR A 84 -6.47 -6.84 -5.67
N LEU A 85 -6.06 -7.59 -4.65
CA LEU A 85 -5.54 -7.03 -3.42
C LEU A 85 -4.21 -6.29 -3.63
N ALA A 86 -3.32 -6.85 -4.47
CA ALA A 86 -2.09 -6.17 -4.86
C ALA A 86 -2.39 -4.80 -5.49
N VAL A 87 -3.23 -4.78 -6.54
CA VAL A 87 -3.56 -3.54 -7.26
C VAL A 87 -4.31 -2.55 -6.38
N ALA A 88 -5.27 -3.00 -5.57
CA ALA A 88 -6.02 -2.14 -4.66
C ALA A 88 -5.09 -1.48 -3.63
N SER A 89 -4.15 -2.22 -3.05
CA SER A 89 -3.18 -1.67 -2.09
C SER A 89 -2.30 -0.57 -2.70
N LEU A 90 -1.88 -0.75 -3.95
CA LEU A 90 -1.10 0.25 -4.69
C LEU A 90 -1.93 1.51 -4.98
N ILE A 91 -3.18 1.35 -5.46
CA ILE A 91 -4.06 2.47 -5.78
C ILE A 91 -4.37 3.29 -4.53
N ILE A 92 -4.74 2.63 -3.42
CA ILE A 92 -5.09 3.31 -2.17
C ILE A 92 -3.89 4.11 -1.63
N SER A 93 -2.71 3.51 -1.63
CA SER A 93 -1.50 4.16 -1.14
C SER A 93 -1.06 5.35 -2.02
N LEU A 94 -1.09 5.20 -3.35
CA LEU A 94 -0.80 6.29 -4.28
C LEU A 94 -1.81 7.43 -4.17
N SER A 95 -3.11 7.13 -4.13
CA SER A 95 -4.16 8.14 -3.99
C SER A 95 -4.00 8.93 -2.69
N THR A 96 -3.74 8.24 -1.57
CA THR A 96 -3.47 8.89 -0.28
C THR A 96 -2.27 9.83 -0.36
N PHE A 97 -1.18 9.38 -1.00
CA PHE A 97 0.02 10.20 -1.17
C PHE A 97 -0.24 11.44 -2.06
N VAL A 98 -0.95 11.28 -3.17
CA VAL A 98 -1.29 12.39 -4.09
C VAL A 98 -2.19 13.41 -3.39
N ILE A 99 -3.24 12.98 -2.69
CA ILE A 99 -4.14 13.86 -1.94
C ILE A 99 -3.35 14.62 -0.87
N HIS A 100 -2.48 13.94 -0.12
CA HIS A 100 -1.65 14.61 0.88
C HIS A 100 -0.73 15.66 0.27
N ARG A 101 -0.12 15.38 -0.89
CA ARG A 101 0.74 16.34 -1.61
C ARG A 101 -0.02 17.57 -2.08
N GLN A 102 -1.23 17.38 -2.63
CA GLN A 102 -2.09 18.49 -3.05
C GLN A 102 -2.53 19.35 -1.86
N ASN A 103 -2.92 18.73 -0.76
CA ASN A 103 -3.28 19.44 0.46
C ASN A 103 -2.08 20.21 1.02
N ALA A 104 -0.90 19.59 1.11
CA ALA A 104 0.30 20.27 1.59
C ALA A 104 0.71 21.48 0.74
N GLU A 105 0.50 21.43 -0.58
CA GLU A 105 0.72 22.57 -1.48
C GLU A 105 -0.34 23.66 -1.27
N SER A 106 -1.60 23.28 -1.08
CA SER A 106 -2.68 24.21 -0.73
C SER A 106 -2.42 24.91 0.60
N ASP A 107 -2.04 24.14 1.63
CA ASP A 107 -1.73 24.64 2.97
C ASP A 107 -0.56 25.64 2.91
N ALA A 108 0.49 25.33 2.15
CA ALA A 108 1.64 26.22 1.94
C ALA A 108 1.28 27.55 1.26
N ASN A 109 0.32 27.55 0.33
CA ASN A 109 -0.18 28.79 -0.26
C ASN A 109 -1.04 29.58 0.75
N GLN A 110 -1.95 28.90 1.44
CA GLN A 110 -2.84 29.54 2.42
C GLN A 110 -2.08 30.15 3.60
N ILE A 111 -1.02 29.49 4.10
CA ILE A 111 -0.21 30.07 5.18
C ILE A 111 0.52 31.32 4.72
N SER A 112 1.00 31.35 3.47
CA SER A 112 1.60 32.55 2.88
C SER A 112 0.58 33.70 2.75
N ASP A 113 -0.64 33.38 2.32
CA ASP A 113 -1.73 34.35 2.19
C ASP A 113 -2.10 34.93 3.56
N VAL A 114 -2.32 34.08 4.57
CA VAL A 114 -2.62 34.50 5.94
C VAL A 114 -1.50 35.38 6.51
N ALA A 115 -0.23 35.02 6.30
CA ALA A 115 0.89 35.83 6.75
C ALA A 115 0.88 37.22 6.10
N THR A 116 0.60 37.27 4.79
CA THR A 116 0.55 38.50 4.01
C THR A 116 -0.62 39.38 4.41
N ASP A 117 -1.78 38.79 4.70
CA ASP A 117 -2.97 39.50 5.18
C ASP A 117 -2.74 40.09 6.57
N ILE A 118 -2.13 39.32 7.49
CA ILE A 118 -1.73 39.81 8.81
C ILE A 118 -0.75 40.98 8.66
N ARG A 119 0.27 40.85 7.81
CA ARG A 119 1.24 41.93 7.56
C ARG A 119 0.58 43.17 6.98
N THR A 120 -0.34 43.02 6.04
CA THR A 120 -1.09 44.12 5.42
C THR A 120 -1.99 44.81 6.45
N LEU A 121 -2.63 44.04 7.32
CA LEU A 121 -3.44 44.54 8.43
C LEU A 121 -2.62 45.34 9.45
N LEU A 122 -1.40 44.88 9.75
CA LEU A 122 -0.46 45.57 10.63
C LEU A 122 0.03 46.87 10.00
N GLY A 123 0.46 46.84 8.73
CA GLY A 123 0.94 47.99 7.98
C GLY A 123 1.88 48.88 8.82
N SER A 124 1.64 50.19 8.80
CA SER A 124 2.42 51.18 9.56
C SER A 124 1.96 51.37 11.00
N LYS A 125 1.08 50.53 11.55
CA LYS A 125 0.63 50.65 12.96
C LYS A 125 1.82 50.44 13.89
N THR A 126 1.92 51.20 14.97
CA THR A 126 3.01 51.09 15.95
C THR A 126 2.75 50.03 17.02
N SER A 127 1.51 49.59 17.19
CA SER A 127 1.12 48.57 18.18
C SER A 127 -0.12 47.78 17.73
N ILE A 128 -0.30 46.60 18.32
CA ILE A 128 -1.42 45.70 18.03
C ILE A 128 -2.56 45.98 19.01
N THR A 129 -3.67 46.51 18.51
CA THR A 129 -4.85 46.79 19.34
C THR A 129 -5.71 45.54 19.53
N PRO A 130 -6.62 45.50 20.53
CA PRO A 130 -7.54 44.37 20.70
C PRO A 130 -8.43 44.08 19.47
N GLN A 131 -8.76 45.10 18.68
CA GLN A 131 -9.52 44.92 17.43
C GLN A 131 -8.67 44.24 16.36
N THR A 132 -7.44 44.71 16.17
CA THR A 132 -6.47 44.09 15.25
C THR A 132 -6.16 42.64 15.67
N GLY A 133 -6.01 42.37 16.97
CA GLY A 133 -5.86 41.02 17.49
C GLY A 133 -7.03 40.09 17.09
N LYS A 134 -8.28 40.54 17.23
CA LYS A 134 -9.45 39.73 16.82
C LYS A 134 -9.48 39.43 15.33
N GLU A 135 -9.04 40.37 14.50
CA GLU A 135 -8.96 40.16 13.04
C GLU A 135 -7.87 39.13 12.69
N ILE A 136 -6.71 39.19 13.37
CA ILE A 136 -5.64 38.17 13.26
C ILE A 136 -6.17 36.79 13.67
N GLU A 137 -6.87 36.69 14.80
CA GLU A 137 -7.47 35.41 15.22
C GLU A 137 -8.43 34.86 14.18
N ARG A 138 -9.22 35.71 13.52
CA ARG A 138 -10.15 35.30 12.47
C ARG A 138 -9.39 34.72 11.28
N LEU A 139 -8.35 35.40 10.79
CA LEU A 139 -7.51 34.93 9.68
C LEU A 139 -6.89 33.56 9.99
N VAL A 140 -6.40 33.36 11.21
CA VAL A 140 -5.87 32.06 11.64
C VAL A 140 -6.98 31.01 11.75
N LYS A 141 -8.14 31.36 12.31
CA LYS A 141 -9.29 30.45 12.51
C LYS A 141 -9.93 29.99 11.20
N ASP A 142 -9.80 30.77 10.13
CA ASP A 142 -10.31 30.43 8.80
C ASP A 142 -9.52 29.29 8.12
N THR A 143 -8.37 28.89 8.69
CA THR A 143 -7.64 27.67 8.32
C THR A 143 -7.93 26.53 9.29
N ASP A 144 -7.55 25.28 8.99
CA ASP A 144 -7.67 24.13 9.89
C ASP A 144 -6.32 23.54 10.37
N PHE A 145 -5.20 24.07 9.87
CA PHE A 145 -3.85 23.53 10.08
C PHE A 145 -2.89 24.48 10.80
N ILE A 146 -3.14 25.80 10.80
CA ILE A 146 -2.33 26.77 11.55
C ILE A 146 -2.70 26.70 13.04
N SER A 147 -1.75 26.33 13.91
CA SER A 147 -1.97 26.16 15.35
C SER A 147 -1.60 27.40 16.16
N SER A 148 -0.65 28.20 15.70
CA SER A 148 -0.21 29.39 16.43
C SER A 148 0.27 30.50 15.50
N VAL A 149 0.19 31.74 16.00
CA VAL A 149 0.82 32.92 15.43
C VAL A 149 1.49 33.73 16.54
N LYS A 150 2.70 34.21 16.27
CA LYS A 150 3.49 35.13 17.09
C LYS A 150 3.93 36.29 16.21
N ILE A 151 3.71 37.50 16.68
CA ILE A 151 4.03 38.73 15.93
C ILE A 151 5.01 39.55 16.75
N TYR A 152 6.05 40.03 16.07
CA TYR A 152 7.13 40.80 16.67
C TYR A 152 7.28 42.12 15.94
N ASN A 153 7.34 43.23 16.69
CA ASN A 153 7.71 44.53 16.18
C ASN A 153 9.23 44.58 16.05
N VAL A 154 9.69 44.74 14.82
CA VAL A 154 11.10 44.66 14.46
C VAL A 154 11.67 46.01 13.99
N ARG A 155 10.93 47.11 14.18
CA ARG A 155 11.35 48.46 13.74
C ARG A 155 12.62 48.97 14.40
N GLU A 156 12.87 48.57 15.64
CA GLU A 156 14.02 49.04 16.42
C GLU A 156 15.25 48.13 16.25
N LEU A 157 15.13 47.05 15.48
CA LEU A 157 16.26 46.17 15.16
C LEU A 157 17.24 46.88 14.24
N LYS A 158 18.49 47.02 14.72
CA LYS A 158 19.59 47.48 13.89
C LYS A 158 20.25 46.29 13.22
N GLU A 159 20.79 46.50 12.02
CA GLU A 159 21.57 45.49 11.29
C GLU A 159 22.76 44.94 12.12
N SER A 160 23.24 45.72 13.09
CA SER A 160 24.27 45.31 14.07
C SER A 160 23.80 44.31 15.13
N ASP A 161 22.49 44.17 15.33
CA ASP A 161 21.90 43.40 16.43
C ASP A 161 21.79 41.90 16.09
N TYR A 162 22.02 41.51 14.83
CA TYR A 162 22.08 40.12 14.39
C TYR A 162 23.36 39.83 13.60
N LYS A 163 24.16 38.87 14.08
CA LYS A 163 25.56 38.66 13.67
C LYS A 163 25.76 37.96 12.33
N ASN A 164 24.73 37.31 11.77
CA ASN A 164 24.82 36.55 10.52
C ASN A 164 23.57 36.81 9.67
N TYR A 165 23.74 37.42 8.51
CA TYR A 165 22.68 37.67 7.53
C TYR A 165 21.94 36.38 7.12
N ASP A 166 22.64 35.23 7.15
CA ASP A 166 22.09 33.91 6.80
C ASP A 166 21.20 33.27 7.90
N ARG A 167 21.21 33.77 9.15
CA ARG A 167 20.33 33.30 10.25
C ARG A 167 19.36 34.37 10.78
N GLY A 168 19.68 35.64 10.54
CA GLY A 168 18.73 36.76 10.46
C GLY A 168 17.85 37.04 11.68
N ILE A 169 16.72 37.69 11.39
CA ILE A 169 15.67 38.14 12.33
C ILE A 169 15.05 36.99 13.15
N PHE A 170 15.15 35.75 12.66
CA PHE A 170 14.61 34.56 13.30
C PHE A 170 15.36 34.17 14.59
N GLU A 171 16.68 34.32 14.62
CA GLU A 171 17.50 34.04 15.81
C GLU A 171 17.27 35.10 16.91
N TYR A 172 16.96 36.34 16.53
CA TYR A 172 16.62 37.41 17.47
C TYR A 172 15.28 37.15 18.18
N VAL A 173 14.25 36.78 17.42
CA VAL A 173 12.90 36.56 17.98
C VAL A 173 12.77 35.29 18.84
N GLU A 174 13.76 34.40 18.83
CA GLU A 174 13.84 33.28 19.78
C GLU A 174 14.10 33.73 21.22
N HIS A 175 14.63 34.94 21.41
CA HIS A 175 15.06 35.46 22.71
C HIS A 175 14.25 36.66 23.21
N ILE A 176 13.21 37.06 22.49
CA ILE A 176 12.31 38.15 22.89
C ILE A 176 10.87 37.69 22.95
N ASP A 177 10.09 38.33 23.81
CA ASP A 177 8.65 38.10 23.90
C ASP A 177 7.93 38.71 22.69
N PRO A 178 6.94 38.01 22.11
CA PRO A 178 6.15 38.56 21.02
C PRO A 178 5.21 39.68 21.49
N ASP A 179 5.07 40.73 20.69
CA ASP A 179 4.09 41.81 20.89
C ASP A 179 2.65 41.29 20.86
N TYR A 180 2.41 40.21 20.12
CA TYR A 180 1.13 39.51 20.11
C TYR A 180 1.32 38.02 19.86
N GLN A 181 0.54 37.21 20.58
CA GLN A 181 0.50 35.77 20.39
C GLN A 181 -0.93 35.26 20.42
N TYR A 182 -1.21 34.31 19.54
CA TYR A 182 -2.45 33.56 19.53
C TYR A 182 -2.16 32.08 19.28
N HIS A 183 -2.85 31.22 20.02
CA HIS A 183 -2.71 29.77 19.92
C HIS A 183 -4.08 29.10 19.95
N ARG A 184 -4.21 28.02 19.17
CA ARG A 184 -5.37 27.14 19.16
C ARG A 184 -4.97 25.68 18.97
N SER A 185 -5.83 24.78 19.42
CA SER A 185 -5.74 23.37 19.09
C SER A 185 -6.23 23.13 17.66
N VAL A 186 -5.49 22.29 16.93
CA VAL A 186 -5.86 21.76 15.61
C VAL A 186 -5.92 20.23 15.70
N TRP A 187 -6.66 19.58 14.82
CA TRP A 187 -6.78 18.11 14.85
C TRP A 187 -5.40 17.47 14.61
N ALA A 188 -4.78 16.90 15.64
CA ALA A 188 -3.43 16.37 15.57
C ALA A 188 -3.27 15.14 16.48
N PRO A 189 -3.83 13.97 16.10
CA PRO A 189 -3.73 12.76 16.92
C PRO A 189 -2.28 12.29 17.11
N ASP A 190 -1.89 11.98 18.35
CA ASP A 190 -0.50 11.61 18.69
C ASP A 190 0.05 10.42 17.90
N TRP A 191 -0.80 9.44 17.55
CA TRP A 191 -0.39 8.25 16.80
C TRP A 191 0.07 8.57 15.37
N LEU A 192 -0.32 9.73 14.82
CA LEU A 192 0.17 10.25 13.55
C LEU A 192 1.51 11.00 13.68
N LYS A 193 2.01 11.17 14.91
CA LYS A 193 3.23 11.93 15.24
C LYS A 193 3.27 13.28 14.50
N PRO A 194 2.26 14.15 14.72
CA PRO A 194 2.18 15.44 14.06
C PRO A 194 3.45 16.25 14.33
N ARG A 195 3.93 16.96 13.32
CA ARG A 195 5.00 17.95 13.48
C ARG A 195 4.40 19.32 13.29
N PHE A 196 4.90 20.29 14.06
CA PHE A 196 4.56 21.69 13.89
C PHE A 196 5.77 22.37 13.28
N PHE A 197 5.65 22.82 12.04
CA PHE A 197 6.74 23.49 11.33
C PHE A 197 6.57 25.00 11.44
N PRO A 198 7.65 25.74 11.77
CA PRO A 198 7.60 27.18 11.78
C PRO A 198 7.56 27.72 10.35
N TYR A 199 6.70 28.70 10.13
CA TYR A 199 6.65 29.54 8.95
C TYR A 199 6.85 30.99 9.36
N GLY A 200 7.67 31.73 8.62
CA GLY A 200 8.02 33.10 8.94
C GLY A 200 7.85 34.01 7.73
N ASN A 201 7.19 35.15 7.92
CA ASN A 201 7.10 36.21 6.93
C ASN A 201 7.28 37.55 7.63
N GLY A 202 8.18 38.40 7.13
CA GLY A 202 8.42 39.70 7.74
C GLY A 202 9.04 40.71 6.81
N ASP A 203 9.01 41.96 7.25
CA ASP A 203 9.64 43.12 6.63
C ASP A 203 10.45 43.91 7.67
N ASP A 204 10.78 45.16 7.36
CA ASP A 204 11.53 46.06 8.24
C ASP A 204 10.72 46.54 9.47
N GLN A 205 9.43 46.19 9.56
CA GLN A 205 8.55 46.64 10.63
C GLN A 205 7.98 45.51 11.47
N TRP A 206 7.55 44.43 10.82
CA TRP A 206 6.87 43.32 11.49
C TRP A 206 7.42 41.97 11.04
N LEU A 207 7.58 41.05 11.99
CA LEU A 207 7.78 39.63 11.72
C LEU A 207 6.56 38.84 12.20
N VAL A 208 5.95 38.07 11.30
CA VAL A 208 4.84 37.15 11.53
C VAL A 208 5.38 35.73 11.48
N ASN A 209 5.43 35.09 12.65
CA ASN A 209 5.80 33.68 12.78
C ASN A 209 4.54 32.86 13.06
N MET A 210 4.38 31.75 12.36
CA MET A 210 3.27 30.84 12.53
C MET A 210 3.77 29.42 12.68
N GLU A 211 2.98 28.56 13.30
CA GLU A 211 3.20 27.13 13.31
C GLU A 211 2.07 26.42 12.57
N GLU A 212 2.44 25.55 11.64
CA GLU A 212 1.50 24.69 10.92
C GLU A 212 1.70 23.22 11.23
N ARG A 213 0.58 22.51 11.32
CA ARG A 213 0.55 21.05 11.48
C ARG A 213 0.90 20.35 10.17
N TYR A 214 1.86 19.44 10.23
CA TYR A 214 2.34 18.65 9.09
C TYR A 214 2.42 17.14 9.38
N PHE A 215 2.11 16.31 8.37
CA PHE A 215 2.01 14.84 8.47
C PHE A 215 2.90 14.06 7.47
N ASN A 216 4.16 14.43 7.29
CA ASN A 216 5.01 13.80 6.25
C ASN A 216 5.29 12.30 6.48
N MET A 217 5.72 11.95 7.70
CA MET A 217 6.19 10.59 8.01
C MET A 217 5.13 9.50 7.81
N PRO A 218 3.89 9.63 8.33
CA PRO A 218 2.87 8.59 8.15
C PRO A 218 2.48 8.42 6.68
N THR A 219 2.38 9.50 5.90
CA THR A 219 2.02 9.41 4.47
C THR A 219 3.08 8.64 3.67
N MET A 220 4.36 8.93 3.89
CA MET A 220 5.45 8.17 3.25
C MET A 220 5.45 6.70 3.67
N ALA A 221 5.21 6.42 4.95
CA ALA A 221 5.12 5.06 5.45
C ALA A 221 3.98 4.27 4.79
N ILE A 222 2.80 4.88 4.62
CA ILE A 222 1.66 4.29 3.91
C ILE A 222 2.00 3.99 2.45
N LEU A 223 2.69 4.92 1.76
CA LEU A 223 3.14 4.73 0.39
C LEU A 223 4.09 3.53 0.26
N PHE A 224 5.16 3.50 1.07
CA PHE A 224 6.13 2.41 1.03
C PHE A 224 5.52 1.07 1.43
N ALA A 225 4.64 1.04 2.42
CA ALA A 225 3.92 -0.16 2.81
C ALA A 225 3.03 -0.68 1.67
N GLY A 226 2.26 0.20 1.02
CA GLY A 226 1.42 -0.15 -0.12
C GLY A 226 2.23 -0.70 -1.30
N VAL A 227 3.36 -0.07 -1.62
CA VAL A 227 4.29 -0.55 -2.66
C VAL A 227 4.87 -1.91 -2.29
N ALA A 228 5.29 -2.13 -1.04
CA ALA A 228 5.84 -3.41 -0.60
C ALA A 228 4.81 -4.54 -0.62
N ILE A 229 3.57 -4.27 -0.19
CA ILE A 229 2.45 -5.22 -0.25
C ILE A 229 2.15 -5.57 -1.71
N TYR A 230 2.00 -4.57 -2.57
CA TYR A 230 1.82 -4.76 -4.01
C TYR A 230 2.95 -5.63 -4.60
N TRP A 231 4.19 -5.27 -4.32
CA TRP A 231 5.37 -5.95 -4.85
C TRP A 231 5.35 -7.44 -4.49
N THR A 232 5.08 -7.74 -3.23
CA THR A 232 5.03 -9.10 -2.70
C THR A 232 3.88 -9.90 -3.31
N LEU A 233 2.65 -9.37 -3.25
CA LEU A 233 1.46 -10.06 -3.74
C LEU A 233 1.49 -10.25 -5.26
N PHE A 234 1.96 -9.25 -6.02
CA PHE A 234 2.12 -9.37 -7.47
C PHE A 234 3.17 -10.43 -7.82
N SER A 235 4.29 -10.51 -7.07
CA SER A 235 5.31 -11.54 -7.28
C SER A 235 4.73 -12.94 -7.05
N ILE A 236 3.97 -13.14 -5.96
CA ILE A 236 3.28 -14.40 -5.67
C ILE A 236 2.31 -14.75 -6.81
N TRP A 237 1.49 -13.79 -7.24
CA TRP A 237 0.57 -13.98 -8.35
C TRP A 237 1.29 -14.37 -9.65
N ALA A 238 2.38 -13.67 -9.99
CA ALA A 238 3.16 -13.92 -11.19
C ALA A 238 3.82 -15.32 -11.18
N ILE A 239 4.35 -15.74 -10.02
CA ILE A 239 4.92 -17.08 -9.83
C ILE A 239 3.85 -18.15 -10.02
N ILE A 240 2.69 -18.03 -9.36
CA ILE A 240 1.59 -18.99 -9.51
C ILE A 240 1.12 -19.03 -10.97
N ASN A 241 0.98 -17.86 -11.61
CA ASN A 241 0.57 -17.80 -12.99
C ASN A 241 1.60 -18.47 -13.92
N ALA A 242 2.90 -18.23 -13.74
CA ALA A 242 3.94 -18.88 -14.53
C ALA A 242 4.03 -20.39 -14.27
N TYR A 243 3.76 -20.84 -13.04
CA TYR A 243 3.65 -22.25 -12.69
C TYR A 243 2.55 -22.93 -13.49
N HIS A 244 1.34 -22.36 -13.52
CA HIS A 244 0.25 -22.90 -14.32
C HIS A 244 0.58 -22.91 -15.84
N HIS A 245 1.37 -21.98 -16.34
CA HIS A 245 1.81 -22.00 -17.74
C HIS A 245 2.97 -22.96 -18.03
N ARG A 246 3.43 -23.75 -17.04
CA ARG A 246 4.61 -24.65 -17.11
C ARG A 246 5.91 -23.98 -17.54
N ARG A 247 6.00 -22.67 -17.39
CA ARG A 247 7.19 -21.91 -17.76
C ARG A 247 7.97 -21.42 -16.54
N LEU A 248 7.53 -21.76 -15.33
CA LEU A 248 8.24 -21.39 -14.12
C LEU A 248 9.58 -22.13 -14.01
N HIS A 249 10.65 -21.36 -13.94
CA HIS A 249 11.98 -21.80 -13.55
C HIS A 249 12.62 -20.70 -12.69
N ILE A 250 13.75 -21.00 -12.05
CA ILE A 250 14.42 -20.08 -11.11
C ILE A 250 14.65 -18.68 -11.71
N GLY A 251 15.02 -18.60 -12.99
CA GLY A 251 15.17 -17.33 -13.70
C GLY A 251 13.90 -16.45 -13.71
N TRP A 252 12.71 -17.04 -13.86
CA TRP A 252 11.46 -16.27 -13.80
C TRP A 252 11.08 -15.89 -12.37
N ILE A 253 11.37 -16.75 -11.40
CA ILE A 253 11.20 -16.39 -9.98
C ILE A 253 12.02 -15.13 -9.68
N LEU A 254 13.31 -15.12 -10.05
CA LEU A 254 14.19 -13.96 -9.90
C LEU A 254 13.68 -12.75 -10.70
N ALA A 255 13.20 -12.95 -11.93
CA ALA A 255 12.67 -11.86 -12.74
C ALA A 255 11.45 -11.19 -12.10
N PHE A 256 10.51 -11.97 -11.55
CA PHE A 256 9.32 -11.44 -10.90
C PHE A 256 9.64 -10.77 -9.56
N THR A 257 10.56 -11.33 -8.77
CA THR A 257 10.90 -10.75 -7.46
C THR A 257 11.77 -9.50 -7.57
N LEU A 258 12.66 -9.42 -8.55
CA LEU A 258 13.57 -8.26 -8.72
C LEU A 258 13.00 -7.17 -9.62
N PHE A 259 12.21 -7.53 -10.64
CA PHE A 259 11.71 -6.58 -11.65
C PHE A 259 10.18 -6.49 -11.70
N ASN A 260 9.46 -7.28 -10.90
CA ASN A 260 8.00 -7.23 -10.72
C ASN A 260 7.24 -7.14 -12.05
N LEU A 261 6.44 -6.09 -12.26
CA LEU A 261 5.68 -5.85 -13.49
C LEU A 261 6.53 -5.95 -14.76
N LEU A 262 7.76 -5.40 -14.76
CA LEU A 262 8.66 -5.48 -15.92
C LEU A 262 9.11 -6.91 -16.17
N GLY A 263 9.46 -7.65 -15.11
CA GLY A 263 9.81 -9.07 -15.21
C GLY A 263 8.66 -9.91 -15.77
N TYR A 264 7.42 -9.62 -15.34
CA TYR A 264 6.23 -10.28 -15.85
C TYR A 264 5.90 -9.90 -17.31
N LEU A 265 6.12 -8.65 -17.71
CA LEU A 265 5.93 -8.20 -19.08
C LEU A 265 6.89 -8.92 -20.05
N ILE A 266 8.17 -9.05 -19.66
CA ILE A 266 9.16 -9.82 -20.41
C ILE A 266 8.71 -11.29 -20.52
N TYR A 267 8.31 -11.91 -19.41
CA TYR A 267 7.77 -13.28 -19.39
C TYR A 267 6.59 -13.47 -20.36
N TYR A 268 5.66 -12.52 -20.38
CA TYR A 268 4.50 -12.57 -21.25
C TYR A 268 4.89 -12.48 -22.73
N LEU A 269 5.78 -11.55 -23.09
CA LEU A 269 6.26 -11.36 -24.46
C LEU A 269 7.04 -12.57 -24.98
N PHE A 270 7.90 -13.17 -24.15
CA PHE A 270 8.63 -14.39 -24.51
C PHE A 270 7.69 -15.58 -24.73
N GLY A 271 6.61 -15.68 -23.95
CA GLY A 271 5.56 -16.67 -24.16
C GLY A 271 4.91 -16.57 -25.53
N LYS A 272 4.44 -15.37 -25.88
CA LYS A 272 3.76 -15.12 -27.15
C LYS A 272 4.64 -15.46 -28.35
N ARG A 273 5.96 -15.21 -28.26
CA ARG A 273 6.91 -15.45 -29.36
C ARG A 273 7.16 -16.94 -29.64
N ASN A 274 6.97 -17.83 -28.66
CA ASN A 274 7.10 -19.27 -28.84
C ASN A 274 5.86 -19.89 -29.50
N ASP A 275 4.66 -19.36 -29.22
CA ASP A 275 3.41 -19.86 -29.83
C ASP A 275 3.39 -19.59 -31.35
N TYR A 276 3.95 -18.47 -31.81
CA TYR A 276 4.06 -18.14 -33.26
C TYR A 276 5.13 -18.95 -34.01
N LYS A 277 6.05 -19.65 -33.32
CA LYS A 277 7.09 -20.48 -33.97
C LYS A 277 6.68 -21.94 -34.16
N LEU A 278 5.50 -22.32 -33.65
CA LEU A 278 4.94 -23.68 -33.73
C LEU A 278 3.74 -23.76 -34.69
N THR A 279 3.45 -22.70 -35.44
CA THR A 279 2.57 -22.67 -36.62
C THR A 279 3.40 -22.42 -37.87
#